data_AF-W1S8V3-F1
#
_entry.id   AF-W1S8V3-F1
#
_cell.length_a   1.000
_cell.length_b   1.000
_cell.length_c   1.000
_cell.angle_alpha   90.00
_cell.angle_beta   90.00
_cell.angle_gamma   90.00
#
_symmetry.space_group_name_H-M   'P 1'
#
loop_
_entity.id
_entity.type
_entity.pdbx_description
1 polymer ?
#
loop_
_entity_poly.entity_id
_entity_poly.type
_entity_poly.pdbx_seq_one_letter_code
_entity_poly.pdbx_strand_id
1 'polypeptide(L)'
;MRITVGEVRMYDCIIIGGGPAGLTAATYLGRFLRATLVIDAGAGRAASIPTTHNLIGFPEGISGEELLSRMRQHAVGYGAELVSDVALGIMQSKTGFAVGMSSRTLEARTVLLAPGVANHRPNLAQAAHDRGVSRGLIRYCPICDAYEVRGKRVAVLGCSEHGAAEAIFVRRYSETVTLLTEESVQLSLADQADLADGGIAVERAAIQTLSINDDDVLVRLSDGQSLSFDTLYVALGSSGRSELARVAGASLSASGCIIVDDHQRTSISGLFAAGDVVEGLDQIAVAAGQAAKAATAIHNLLLE
;
A
#
# COMPACT_ATOMS: atom_id res chain seq x y z
N MET A 1 37.87 2.70 34.90
CA MET A 1 36.93 2.13 33.91
C MET A 1 35.57 2.75 34.18
N ARG A 2 35.26 3.87 33.52
CA ARG A 2 33.97 4.55 33.66
C ARG A 2 33.02 3.92 32.63
N ILE A 3 31.94 3.32 33.12
CA ILE A 3 30.83 2.88 32.30
C ILE A 3 30.14 4.16 31.82
N THR A 4 30.35 4.53 30.56
CA THR A 4 29.60 5.62 29.93
C THR A 4 28.17 5.13 29.75
N VAL A 5 27.23 5.80 30.43
CA VAL A 5 25.80 5.68 30.16
C VAL A 5 25.62 5.95 28.67
N GLY A 6 25.09 4.98 27.92
CA GLY A 6 24.96 5.07 26.46
C GLY A 6 24.23 6.34 26.07
N GLU A 7 24.83 7.14 25.19
CA GLU A 7 24.18 8.34 24.64
C GLU A 7 22.84 7.93 24.03
N VAL A 8 21.75 8.51 24.54
CA VAL A 8 20.44 8.43 23.90
C VAL A 8 20.57 9.19 22.59
N ARG A 9 20.78 8.46 21.50
CA ARG A 9 20.90 9.05 20.17
C ARG A 9 19.54 9.59 19.76
N MET A 10 19.43 10.91 19.72
CA MET A 10 18.28 11.60 19.16
C MET A 10 18.37 11.58 17.63
N TYR A 11 17.33 11.10 16.97
CA TYR A 11 17.22 11.17 15.51
C TYR A 11 16.63 12.51 15.08
N ASP A 12 17.04 13.00 13.92
CA ASP A 12 16.32 14.09 13.27
C ASP A 12 14.93 13.60 12.83
N CYS A 13 14.86 12.41 12.24
CA CYS A 13 13.61 11.81 11.83
C CYS A 13 13.57 10.29 12.06
N ILE A 14 12.47 9.80 12.65
CA ILE A 14 12.10 8.39 12.59
C ILE A 14 11.02 8.19 11.53
N ILE A 15 11.23 7.24 10.62
CA ILE A 15 10.31 6.85 9.57
C ILE A 15 9.69 5.51 9.94
N ILE A 16 8.37 5.41 9.92
CA ILE A 16 7.64 4.19 10.23
C ILE A 16 7.11 3.59 8.94
N GLY A 17 7.75 2.51 8.48
CA GLY A 17 7.45 1.77 7.25
C GLY A 17 8.63 1.77 6.27
N GLY A 18 9.09 0.57 5.87
CA GLY A 18 10.16 0.38 4.88
C GLY A 18 9.65 0.14 3.46
N GLY A 19 8.50 0.71 3.10
CA GLY A 19 7.98 0.69 1.73
C GLY A 19 8.57 1.80 0.85
N PRO A 20 8.07 1.97 -0.39
CA PRO A 20 8.61 2.96 -1.32
C PRO A 20 8.59 4.40 -0.79
N ALA A 21 7.53 4.82 -0.08
CA ALA A 21 7.49 6.13 0.56
C ALA A 21 8.59 6.29 1.62
N GLY A 22 8.65 5.38 2.59
CA GLY A 22 9.63 5.47 3.67
C GLY A 22 11.08 5.40 3.21
N LEU A 23 11.41 4.51 2.28
CA LEU A 23 12.77 4.38 1.75
C LEU A 23 13.18 5.56 0.85
N THR A 24 12.22 6.15 0.12
CA THR A 24 12.47 7.40 -0.62
C THR A 24 12.77 8.54 0.35
N ALA A 25 11.95 8.72 1.39
CA ALA A 25 12.17 9.76 2.39
C ALA A 25 13.52 9.57 3.13
N ALA A 26 13.86 8.33 3.48
CA ALA A 26 15.14 8.00 4.12
C ALA A 26 16.34 8.40 3.25
N THR A 27 16.25 8.14 1.95
CA THR A 27 17.28 8.52 0.97
C THR A 27 17.43 10.04 0.89
N TYR A 28 16.33 10.79 0.82
CA TYR A 28 16.35 12.25 0.80
C TYR A 28 16.95 12.82 2.09
N LEU A 29 16.47 12.37 3.25
CA LEU A 29 16.93 12.85 4.55
C LEU A 29 18.41 12.53 4.79
N GLY A 30 18.88 11.36 4.39
CA GLY A 30 20.31 11.02 4.42
C GLY A 30 21.16 11.97 3.56
N ARG A 31 20.68 12.30 2.35
CA ARG A 31 21.33 13.31 1.47
C ARG A 31 21.29 14.73 2.02
N PHE A 32 20.31 15.03 2.87
CA PHE A 32 20.23 16.26 3.66
C PHE A 32 21.04 16.21 4.96
N LEU A 33 21.86 15.17 5.16
CA LEU A 33 22.71 14.97 6.33
C LEU A 33 21.90 14.89 7.64
N ARG A 34 20.66 14.38 7.58
CA ARG A 34 19.79 14.19 8.75
C ARG A 34 19.93 12.78 9.32
N ALA A 35 20.11 12.69 10.63
CA ALA A 35 20.15 11.41 11.32
C ALA A 35 18.77 10.72 11.23
N THR A 36 18.67 9.64 10.45
CA THR A 36 17.40 9.04 10.07
C THR A 36 17.37 7.55 10.41
N LEU A 37 16.28 7.11 11.04
CA LEU A 37 16.00 5.69 11.28
C LEU A 37 14.69 5.28 10.61
N VAL A 38 14.71 4.16 9.90
CA VAL A 38 13.53 3.49 9.34
C VAL A 38 13.21 2.27 10.19
N ILE A 39 11.99 2.22 10.71
CA ILE A 39 11.43 1.06 11.40
C ILE A 39 10.53 0.31 10.41
N ASP A 40 10.90 -0.90 10.02
CA ASP A 40 10.18 -1.70 9.02
C ASP A 40 9.76 -3.06 9.59
N ALA A 41 8.47 -3.39 9.45
CA ALA A 41 7.92 -4.68 9.88
C ALA A 41 8.13 -5.80 8.83
N GLY A 42 8.63 -5.47 7.63
CA GLY A 42 8.88 -6.43 6.55
C GLY A 42 7.63 -6.94 5.82
N ALA A 43 6.44 -6.46 6.19
CA ALA A 43 5.15 -6.91 5.65
C ALA A 43 4.45 -5.84 4.78
N GLY A 44 5.23 -5.12 3.96
CA GLY A 44 4.73 -4.05 3.10
C GLY A 44 4.09 -4.55 1.81
N ARG A 45 3.01 -3.89 1.35
CA ARG A 45 2.26 -4.22 0.12
C ARG A 45 3.14 -4.35 -1.13
N ALA A 46 4.16 -3.51 -1.25
CA ALA A 46 5.06 -3.54 -2.40
C ALA A 46 5.86 -4.86 -2.50
N ALA A 47 6.13 -5.55 -1.39
CA ALA A 47 6.94 -6.77 -1.38
C ALA A 47 6.25 -7.94 -2.10
N SER A 48 4.92 -7.95 -2.17
CA SER A 48 4.16 -9.01 -2.83
C SER A 48 3.96 -8.79 -4.33
N ILE A 49 4.45 -7.67 -4.89
CA ILE A 49 4.32 -7.37 -6.32
C ILE A 49 5.21 -8.33 -7.11
N PRO A 50 4.65 -9.19 -8.00
CA PRO A 50 5.46 -10.09 -8.81
C PRO A 50 6.39 -9.30 -9.73
N THR A 51 5.82 -8.38 -10.49
CA THR A 51 6.51 -7.41 -11.35
C THR A 51 5.64 -6.18 -11.52
N THR A 52 6.21 -4.98 -11.38
CA THR A 52 5.60 -3.71 -11.81
C THR A 52 6.24 -3.23 -13.09
N HIS A 53 5.42 -2.76 -14.04
CA HIS A 53 5.86 -2.24 -15.34
C HIS A 53 5.66 -0.74 -15.50
N ASN A 54 4.95 -0.09 -14.57
CA ASN A 54 4.60 1.33 -14.67
C ASN A 54 5.53 2.24 -13.84
N LEU A 55 6.60 1.70 -13.26
CA LEU A 55 7.66 2.48 -12.62
C LEU A 55 8.73 2.89 -13.64
N ILE A 56 8.78 4.20 -13.93
CA ILE A 56 9.72 4.76 -14.91
C ILE A 56 11.17 4.50 -14.49
N GLY A 57 12.00 4.10 -15.47
CA GLY A 57 13.39 3.71 -15.27
C GLY A 57 13.62 2.20 -15.27
N PHE A 58 12.55 1.39 -15.28
CA PHE A 58 12.61 -0.08 -15.36
C PHE A 58 11.83 -0.57 -16.59
N PRO A 59 12.40 -0.46 -17.81
CA PRO A 59 11.70 -0.79 -19.05
C PRO A 59 11.22 -2.25 -19.12
N GLU A 60 11.98 -3.18 -18.54
CA GLU A 60 11.63 -4.60 -18.46
C GLU A 60 10.73 -4.93 -17.26
N GLY A 61 10.33 -3.91 -16.48
CA GLY A 61 9.72 -4.06 -15.17
C GLY A 61 10.71 -4.43 -14.06
N ILE A 62 10.21 -4.43 -12.83
CA ILE A 62 10.97 -4.82 -11.63
C ILE A 62 10.04 -5.50 -10.62
N SER A 63 10.53 -6.55 -9.95
CA SER A 63 9.77 -7.17 -8.86
C SER A 63 9.74 -6.28 -7.63
N GLY A 64 8.69 -6.44 -6.81
CA GLY A 64 8.57 -5.72 -5.55
C GLY A 64 9.75 -5.96 -4.61
N GLU A 65 10.18 -7.22 -4.50
CA GLU A 65 11.33 -7.63 -3.69
C GLU A 65 12.62 -6.94 -4.14
N GLU A 66 12.94 -7.00 -5.43
CA GLU A 66 14.16 -6.42 -5.99
C GLU A 66 14.14 -4.88 -5.89
N LEU A 67 12.98 -4.26 -6.14
CA LEU A 67 12.80 -2.82 -5.96
C LEU A 67 13.12 -2.41 -4.52
N LEU A 68 12.49 -3.06 -3.53
CA LEU A 68 12.70 -2.73 -2.13
C LEU A 68 14.14 -3.01 -1.69
N SER A 69 14.76 -4.08 -2.18
CA SER A 69 16.18 -4.38 -1.94
C SER A 69 17.07 -3.22 -2.39
N ARG A 70 16.92 -2.75 -3.63
CA ARG A 70 17.67 -1.60 -4.16
C ARG A 70 17.40 -0.32 -3.40
N MET A 71 16.14 -0.06 -3.05
CA MET A 71 15.76 1.14 -2.28
C MET A 71 16.37 1.13 -0.87
N ARG A 72 16.44 -0.03 -0.21
CA ARG A 72 17.12 -0.19 1.10
C ARG A 72 18.62 0.08 0.96
N GLN A 73 19.27 -0.50 -0.05
CA GLN A 73 20.69 -0.23 -0.33
C GLN A 73 20.96 1.26 -0.56
N HIS A 74 20.07 1.94 -1.29
CA HIS A 74 20.18 3.37 -1.56
C HIS A 74 20.08 4.20 -0.27
N ALA A 75 19.08 3.93 0.58
CA ALA A 75 18.89 4.63 1.85
C ALA A 75 20.09 4.42 2.79
N VAL A 76 20.55 3.17 2.95
CA VAL A 76 21.72 2.83 3.77
C VAL A 76 23.00 3.49 3.24
N GLY A 77 23.17 3.52 1.91
CA GLY A 77 24.31 4.17 1.27
C GLY A 77 24.43 5.67 1.57
N TYR A 78 23.32 6.33 1.94
CA TYR A 78 23.29 7.72 2.39
C TYR A 78 23.17 7.88 3.92
N GLY A 79 23.44 6.82 4.68
CA GLY A 79 23.56 6.87 6.14
C GLY A 79 22.25 6.71 6.90
N ALA A 80 21.15 6.33 6.25
CA ALA A 80 19.94 5.94 6.97
C ALA A 80 20.15 4.60 7.70
N GLU A 81 19.70 4.52 8.94
CA GLU A 81 19.64 3.27 9.69
C GLU A 81 18.31 2.58 9.46
N LEU A 82 18.34 1.26 9.33
CA LEU A 82 17.16 0.42 9.15
C LEU A 82 17.10 -0.59 10.29
N VAL A 83 15.91 -0.74 10.88
CA VAL A 83 15.66 -1.75 11.91
C VAL A 83 14.40 -2.54 11.57
N SER A 84 14.51 -3.86 11.66
CA SER A 84 13.39 -4.78 11.51
C SER A 84 12.64 -4.89 12.84
N ASP A 85 11.57 -4.11 13.01
CA ASP A 85 10.73 -4.09 14.21
C ASP A 85 9.38 -3.43 13.88
N VAL A 86 8.49 -3.37 14.86
CA VAL A 86 7.19 -2.69 14.75
C VAL A 86 7.17 -1.50 15.71
N ALA A 87 6.77 -0.33 15.21
CA ALA A 87 6.45 0.81 16.06
C ALA A 87 5.11 0.56 16.74
N LEU A 88 5.11 0.51 18.07
CA LEU A 88 3.95 0.19 18.91
C LEU A 88 3.24 1.43 19.47
N GLY A 89 3.93 2.57 19.49
CA GLY A 89 3.37 3.81 20.00
C GLY A 89 4.20 5.03 19.63
N ILE A 90 3.54 6.18 19.57
CA ILE A 90 4.16 7.48 19.34
C ILE A 90 3.57 8.44 20.37
N MET A 91 4.43 9.15 21.08
CA MET A 91 4.05 10.18 22.04
C MET A 91 4.84 11.45 21.76
N GLN A 92 4.19 12.61 21.85
CA GLN A 92 4.92 13.88 21.82
C GLN A 92 5.79 14.00 23.06
N SER A 93 7.00 14.51 22.88
CA SER A 93 7.95 14.85 23.93
C SER A 93 8.25 16.34 23.89
N LYS A 94 9.04 16.84 24.86
CA LYS A 94 9.45 18.25 24.89
C LYS A 94 10.27 18.68 23.66
N THR A 95 10.93 17.72 23.01
CA THR A 95 11.92 17.94 21.95
C THR A 95 11.50 17.31 20.61
N GLY A 96 10.28 16.77 20.53
CA GLY A 96 9.76 16.09 19.34
C GLY A 96 8.86 14.93 19.74
N PHE A 97 9.34 13.71 19.53
CA PHE A 97 8.59 12.46 19.70
C PHE A 97 9.40 11.39 20.41
N ALA A 98 8.71 10.56 21.19
CA ALA A 98 9.19 9.27 21.65
C ALA A 98 8.43 8.16 20.89
N VAL A 99 9.18 7.29 20.19
CA VAL A 99 8.64 6.17 19.43
C VAL A 99 8.96 4.87 20.16
N GLY A 100 7.91 4.19 20.61
CA GLY A 100 8.00 2.90 21.31
C GLY A 100 8.10 1.75 20.32
N MET A 101 9.06 0.87 20.54
CA MET A 101 9.23 -0.41 19.83
C MET A 101 9.14 -1.55 20.83
N SER A 102 9.13 -2.80 20.35
CA SER A 102 9.07 -3.98 21.22
C SER A 102 10.23 -4.05 22.23
N SER A 103 11.42 -3.59 21.82
CA SER A 103 12.66 -3.73 22.58
C SER A 103 13.10 -2.46 23.33
N ARG A 104 12.70 -1.27 22.87
CA ARG A 104 13.17 0.02 23.38
C ARG A 104 12.29 1.17 22.93
N THR A 105 12.49 2.33 23.53
CA THR A 105 11.95 3.61 23.06
C THR A 105 13.08 4.44 22.46
N LEU A 106 12.81 5.14 21.37
CA LEU A 106 13.75 6.02 20.69
C LEU A 106 13.18 7.44 20.59
N GLU A 107 14.03 8.45 20.60
CA GLU A 107 13.62 9.85 20.47
C GLU A 107 13.94 10.38 19.07
N ALA A 108 13.03 11.22 18.55
CA ALA A 108 13.22 11.93 17.29
C ALA A 108 12.64 13.34 17.32
N ARG A 109 13.23 14.27 16.56
CA ARG A 109 12.68 15.62 16.39
C ARG A 109 11.41 15.60 15.55
N THR A 110 11.37 14.78 14.51
CA THR A 110 10.18 14.57 13.65
C THR A 110 9.89 13.08 13.44
N VAL A 111 8.66 12.78 13.03
CA VAL A 111 8.26 11.43 12.61
C VAL A 111 7.55 11.49 11.26
N LEU A 112 7.89 10.55 10.36
CA LEU A 112 7.16 10.31 9.12
C LEU A 112 6.44 8.95 9.17
N LEU A 113 5.12 8.99 9.05
CA LEU A 113 4.27 7.80 8.93
C LEU A 113 4.16 7.38 7.47
N ALA A 114 4.77 6.23 7.14
CA ALA A 114 4.64 5.58 5.84
C ALA A 114 4.26 4.08 5.95
N PRO A 115 3.30 3.68 6.82
CA PRO A 115 3.00 2.27 7.06
C PRO A 115 2.18 1.62 5.92
N GLY A 116 1.64 2.41 5.00
CA GLY A 116 0.83 1.95 3.87
C GLY A 116 -0.56 1.44 4.27
N VAL A 117 -1.11 0.56 3.44
CA VAL A 117 -2.44 -0.04 3.59
C VAL A 117 -2.36 -1.57 3.66
N ALA A 118 -3.48 -2.20 4.03
CA ALA A 118 -3.71 -3.63 3.86
C ALA A 118 -4.93 -3.86 2.96
N ASN A 119 -4.75 -4.63 1.89
CA ASN A 119 -5.86 -4.98 0.99
C ASN A 119 -6.84 -5.92 1.70
N HIS A 120 -8.14 -5.74 1.44
CA HIS A 120 -9.15 -6.70 1.81
C HIS A 120 -9.06 -7.89 0.86
N ARG A 121 -8.82 -9.08 1.42
CA ARG A 121 -8.58 -10.30 0.65
C ARG A 121 -9.90 -11.02 0.39
N PRO A 122 -10.03 -11.76 -0.72
CA PRO A 122 -11.16 -12.66 -0.91
C PRO A 122 -11.16 -13.74 0.17
N ASN A 123 -12.30 -14.40 0.37
CA ASN A 123 -12.40 -15.57 1.24
C ASN A 123 -11.62 -16.77 0.67
N LEU A 124 -10.32 -16.80 0.96
CA LEU A 124 -9.36 -17.78 0.46
C LEU A 124 -8.27 -18.02 1.51
N ALA A 125 -7.82 -19.28 1.64
CA ALA A 125 -6.69 -19.63 2.51
C ALA A 125 -5.43 -18.85 2.12
N GLN A 126 -4.67 -18.36 3.11
CA GLN A 126 -3.55 -17.45 2.87
C GLN A 126 -2.49 -18.01 1.91
N ALA A 127 -2.12 -19.29 2.05
CA ALA A 127 -1.16 -19.90 1.14
C ALA A 127 -1.65 -19.92 -0.33
N ALA A 128 -2.94 -20.14 -0.56
CA ALA A 128 -3.52 -20.10 -1.90
C ALA A 128 -3.61 -18.67 -2.43
N HIS A 129 -3.95 -17.70 -1.57
CA HIS A 129 -3.92 -16.28 -1.91
C HIS A 129 -2.52 -15.82 -2.33
N ASP A 130 -1.51 -16.11 -1.52
CA ASP A 130 -0.13 -15.66 -1.78
C ASP A 130 0.44 -16.33 -3.04
N ARG A 131 0.08 -17.60 -3.30
CA ARG A 131 0.35 -18.27 -4.57
C ARG A 131 -0.35 -17.60 -5.76
N GLY A 132 -1.61 -17.21 -5.59
CA GLY A 132 -2.39 -16.51 -6.62
C GLY A 132 -1.77 -15.16 -6.97
N VAL A 133 -1.37 -14.38 -5.96
CA VAL A 133 -0.72 -13.08 -6.16
C VAL A 133 0.64 -13.25 -6.84
N SER A 134 1.51 -14.15 -6.36
CA SER A 134 2.85 -14.33 -6.92
C SER A 134 2.87 -14.75 -8.40
N ARG A 135 1.79 -15.41 -8.85
CA ARG A 135 1.59 -15.83 -10.25
C ARG A 135 0.78 -14.84 -11.09
N GLY A 136 0.31 -13.75 -10.50
CA GLY A 136 -0.55 -12.77 -11.19
C GLY A 136 -1.94 -13.31 -11.54
N LEU A 137 -2.39 -14.36 -10.84
CA LEU A 137 -3.76 -14.88 -10.91
C LEU A 137 -4.70 -14.06 -10.01
N ILE A 138 -4.20 -13.51 -8.90
CA ILE A 138 -4.91 -12.54 -8.07
C ILE A 138 -4.21 -11.18 -8.21
N ARG A 139 -4.98 -10.13 -8.46
CA ARG A 139 -4.51 -8.75 -8.67
C ARG A 139 -5.37 -7.78 -7.87
N TYR A 140 -4.81 -6.62 -7.56
CA TYR A 140 -5.46 -5.59 -6.73
C TYR A 140 -5.46 -4.20 -7.34
N CYS A 141 -4.74 -4.00 -8.45
CA CYS A 141 -4.49 -2.66 -8.97
C CYS A 141 -4.47 -2.71 -10.50
N PRO A 142 -5.61 -2.49 -11.17
CA PRO A 142 -5.65 -2.49 -12.63
C PRO A 142 -4.84 -1.33 -13.23
N ILE A 143 -4.68 -0.22 -12.51
CA ILE A 143 -3.76 0.88 -12.89
C ILE A 143 -2.31 0.36 -13.03
N CYS A 144 -1.95 -0.61 -12.20
CA CYS A 144 -0.61 -1.18 -12.17
C CYS A 144 -0.38 -2.18 -13.30
N ASP A 145 -1.37 -3.03 -13.59
CA ASP A 145 -1.13 -4.26 -14.34
C ASP A 145 -2.24 -4.70 -15.32
N ALA A 146 -3.24 -3.85 -15.61
CA ALA A 146 -4.29 -4.18 -16.57
C ALA A 146 -3.73 -4.40 -17.99
N TYR A 147 -2.61 -3.77 -18.31
CA TYR A 147 -1.91 -3.96 -19.58
C TYR A 147 -1.43 -5.42 -19.77
N GLU A 148 -0.98 -6.08 -18.71
CA GLU A 148 -0.49 -7.47 -18.72
C GLU A 148 -1.61 -8.51 -18.85
N VAL A 149 -2.88 -8.10 -18.67
CA VAL A 149 -4.04 -9.00 -18.77
C VAL A 149 -4.87 -8.81 -20.04
N ARG A 150 -4.34 -8.08 -21.04
CA ARG A 150 -5.03 -7.88 -22.32
C ARG A 150 -5.40 -9.21 -22.97
N GLY A 151 -6.64 -9.30 -23.45
CA GLY A 151 -7.19 -10.48 -24.11
C GLY A 151 -7.46 -11.70 -23.20
N LYS A 152 -7.23 -11.58 -21.89
CA LYS A 152 -7.51 -12.66 -20.92
C LYS A 152 -8.97 -12.65 -20.46
N ARG A 153 -9.48 -13.77 -19.98
CA ARG A 153 -10.75 -13.85 -19.24
C ARG A 153 -10.52 -13.31 -17.84
N VAL A 154 -11.10 -12.15 -17.54
CA VAL A 154 -10.87 -11.44 -16.29
C VAL A 154 -12.13 -11.47 -15.42
N ALA A 155 -11.97 -11.88 -14.17
CA ALA A 155 -12.98 -11.64 -13.15
C ALA A 155 -12.63 -10.39 -12.34
N VAL A 156 -13.65 -9.63 -11.94
CA VAL A 156 -13.54 -8.57 -10.92
C VAL A 156 -14.44 -8.97 -9.75
N LEU A 157 -13.85 -9.11 -8.56
CA LEU A 157 -14.58 -9.39 -7.34
C LEU A 157 -14.84 -8.09 -6.57
N GLY A 158 -16.11 -7.72 -6.48
CA GLY A 158 -16.57 -6.52 -5.81
C GLY A 158 -17.80 -6.02 -6.53
N CYS A 159 -18.95 -6.01 -5.88
CA CYS A 159 -20.23 -5.72 -6.53
C CYS A 159 -20.91 -4.48 -5.95
N SER A 160 -20.10 -3.54 -5.45
CA SER A 160 -20.48 -2.16 -5.15
C SER A 160 -20.15 -1.24 -6.33
N GLU A 161 -20.47 0.04 -6.22
CA GLU A 161 -20.07 1.09 -7.17
C GLU A 161 -18.57 1.02 -7.51
N HIS A 162 -17.70 0.78 -6.52
CA HIS A 162 -16.26 0.67 -6.72
C HIS A 162 -15.87 -0.49 -7.63
N GLY A 163 -16.47 -1.67 -7.42
CA GLY A 163 -16.18 -2.83 -8.24
C GLY A 163 -16.75 -2.72 -9.66
N ALA A 164 -17.88 -2.04 -9.84
CA ALA A 164 -18.40 -1.71 -11.17
C ALA A 164 -17.44 -0.79 -11.93
N ALA A 165 -16.98 0.29 -11.29
CA ALA A 165 -15.99 1.20 -11.87
C ALA A 165 -14.69 0.49 -12.24
N GLU A 166 -14.21 -0.43 -11.39
CA GLU A 166 -13.04 -1.25 -11.66
C GLU A 166 -13.25 -2.18 -12.87
N ALA A 167 -14.40 -2.85 -12.97
CA ALA A 167 -14.71 -3.69 -14.13
C ALA A 167 -14.78 -2.90 -15.44
N ILE A 168 -15.36 -1.71 -15.42
CA ILE A 168 -15.38 -0.78 -16.57
C ILE A 168 -13.95 -0.36 -16.95
N PHE A 169 -13.11 -0.06 -15.97
CA PHE A 169 -11.71 0.27 -16.21
C PHE A 169 -10.97 -0.89 -16.89
N VAL A 170 -11.11 -2.11 -16.37
CA VAL A 170 -10.46 -3.33 -16.90
C VAL A 170 -10.99 -3.70 -18.28
N ARG A 171 -12.28 -3.42 -18.57
CA ARG A 171 -12.92 -3.68 -19.87
C ARG A 171 -12.23 -2.95 -21.02
N ARG A 172 -11.47 -1.89 -20.76
CA ARG A 172 -10.62 -1.23 -21.76
C ARG A 172 -9.47 -2.11 -22.25
N TYR A 173 -9.03 -3.06 -21.43
CA TYR A 173 -7.88 -3.92 -21.69
C TYR A 173 -8.28 -5.33 -22.12
N SER A 174 -9.42 -5.84 -21.63
CA SER A 174 -9.94 -7.14 -22.03
C SER A 174 -11.40 -7.08 -22.50
N GLU A 175 -11.74 -7.90 -23.49
CA GLU A 175 -13.11 -8.07 -23.99
C GLU A 175 -13.97 -8.95 -23.08
N THR A 176 -13.34 -9.83 -22.30
CA THR A 176 -14.05 -10.81 -21.47
C THR A 176 -13.86 -10.44 -20.00
N VAL A 177 -14.79 -9.64 -19.48
CA VAL A 177 -14.81 -9.22 -18.08
C VAL A 177 -16.12 -9.66 -17.43
N THR A 178 -15.99 -10.30 -16.27
CA THR A 178 -17.13 -10.73 -15.45
C THR A 178 -17.01 -10.15 -14.04
N LEU A 179 -18.07 -9.47 -13.59
CA LEU A 179 -18.22 -8.99 -12.23
C LEU A 179 -18.81 -10.09 -11.34
N LEU A 180 -18.16 -10.37 -10.22
CA LEU A 180 -18.54 -11.38 -9.24
C LEU A 180 -18.85 -10.75 -7.88
N THR A 181 -19.64 -11.46 -7.07
CA THR A 181 -20.02 -11.06 -5.70
C THR A 181 -19.82 -12.20 -4.70
N GLU A 182 -19.38 -11.90 -3.48
CA GLU A 182 -19.32 -12.85 -2.36
C GLU A 182 -20.66 -13.02 -1.63
N GLU A 183 -21.60 -12.06 -1.77
CA GLU A 183 -22.87 -12.06 -1.03
C GLU A 183 -24.06 -11.77 -1.95
N SER A 184 -24.21 -10.50 -2.34
CA SER A 184 -25.30 -10.03 -3.18
C SER A 184 -24.86 -8.82 -3.98
N VAL A 185 -25.43 -8.65 -5.18
CA VAL A 185 -25.13 -7.52 -6.06
C VAL A 185 -25.72 -6.23 -5.46
N GLN A 186 -24.85 -5.24 -5.19
CA GLN A 186 -25.21 -3.94 -4.61
C GLN A 186 -24.93 -2.82 -5.62
N LEU A 187 -25.53 -2.93 -6.81
CA LEU A 187 -25.33 -2.00 -7.92
C LEU A 187 -26.53 -1.09 -8.09
N SER A 188 -26.28 0.19 -8.34
CA SER A 188 -27.33 1.12 -8.76
C SER A 188 -27.88 0.74 -10.15
N LEU A 189 -29.02 1.31 -10.54
CA LEU A 189 -29.54 1.13 -11.90
C LEU A 189 -28.59 1.73 -12.96
N ALA A 190 -27.89 2.81 -12.60
CA ALA A 190 -26.90 3.44 -13.47
C ALA A 190 -25.70 2.51 -13.69
N ASP A 191 -25.12 1.97 -12.61
CA ASP A 191 -23.98 1.03 -12.73
C ASP A 191 -24.35 -0.21 -13.55
N GLN A 192 -25.57 -0.72 -13.37
CA GLN A 192 -26.05 -1.87 -14.16
C GLN A 192 -26.16 -1.55 -15.66
N ALA A 193 -26.61 -0.33 -16.00
CA ALA A 193 -26.67 0.12 -17.38
C ALA A 193 -25.27 0.30 -17.97
N ASP A 194 -24.36 0.95 -17.24
CA ASP A 194 -22.98 1.18 -17.68
C ASP A 194 -22.22 -0.14 -17.90
N LEU A 195 -22.40 -1.12 -17.01
CA LEU A 195 -21.84 -2.47 -17.16
C LEU A 195 -22.40 -3.18 -18.40
N ALA A 196 -23.71 -3.08 -18.63
CA ALA A 196 -24.37 -3.69 -19.79
C ALA A 196 -23.91 -3.06 -21.11
N ASP A 197 -23.81 -1.73 -21.16
CA ASP A 197 -23.32 -0.97 -22.32
C ASP A 197 -21.84 -1.29 -22.60
N GLY A 198 -21.05 -1.55 -21.55
CA GLY A 198 -19.68 -2.04 -21.64
C GLY A 198 -19.56 -3.52 -22.05
N GLY A 199 -20.66 -4.26 -22.14
CA GLY A 199 -20.67 -5.70 -22.41
C GLY A 199 -19.99 -6.51 -21.31
N ILE A 200 -20.07 -6.05 -20.06
CA ILE A 200 -19.51 -6.71 -18.88
C ILE A 200 -20.57 -7.65 -18.31
N ALA A 201 -20.22 -8.93 -18.15
CA ALA A 201 -21.11 -9.90 -17.53
C ALA A 201 -21.19 -9.64 -16.02
N VAL A 202 -22.37 -9.80 -15.43
CA VAL A 202 -22.58 -9.67 -13.98
C VAL A 202 -23.18 -10.95 -13.46
N GLU A 203 -22.41 -11.69 -12.66
CA GLU A 203 -22.93 -12.88 -11.98
C GLU A 203 -23.67 -12.47 -10.72
N ARG A 204 -24.97 -12.79 -10.68
CA ARG A 204 -25.84 -12.46 -9.55
C ARG A 204 -25.80 -13.52 -8.44
N ALA A 205 -25.45 -14.76 -8.79
CA ALA A 205 -25.21 -15.80 -7.81
C ALA A 205 -23.88 -15.54 -7.10
N ALA A 206 -23.90 -15.66 -5.77
CA ALA A 206 -22.72 -15.43 -4.94
C ALA A 206 -21.66 -16.51 -5.15
N ILE A 207 -20.39 -16.16 -4.99
CA ILE A 207 -19.30 -17.12 -4.92
C ILE A 207 -19.53 -18.03 -3.70
N GLN A 208 -19.66 -19.33 -3.97
CA GLN A 208 -19.66 -20.37 -2.95
C GLN A 208 -18.24 -20.82 -2.61
N THR A 209 -17.39 -21.01 -3.63
CA THR A 209 -15.97 -21.37 -3.45
C THR A 209 -15.09 -20.69 -4.47
N LEU A 210 -13.93 -20.22 -4.01
CA LEU A 210 -12.83 -19.69 -4.83
C LEU A 210 -11.60 -20.59 -4.66
N SER A 211 -10.94 -20.97 -5.74
CA SER A 211 -9.68 -21.72 -5.69
C SER A 211 -8.68 -21.29 -6.75
N ILE A 212 -7.40 -21.47 -6.44
CA ILE A 212 -6.28 -21.16 -7.33
C ILE A 212 -5.67 -22.47 -7.81
N ASN A 213 -5.73 -22.70 -9.12
CA ASN A 213 -5.09 -23.83 -9.78
C ASN A 213 -3.69 -23.45 -10.26
N ASP A 214 -3.15 -24.24 -11.20
CA ASP A 214 -1.94 -23.87 -11.89
C ASP A 214 -2.18 -22.61 -12.72
N ASP A 215 -3.03 -22.63 -13.74
CA ASP A 215 -3.06 -21.52 -14.71
C ASP A 215 -4.33 -20.67 -14.64
N ASP A 216 -5.28 -21.03 -13.76
CA ASP A 216 -6.56 -20.35 -13.66
C ASP A 216 -7.09 -20.16 -12.22
N VAL A 217 -8.01 -19.22 -12.12
CA VAL A 217 -8.87 -18.97 -10.96
C VAL A 217 -10.19 -19.68 -11.22
N LEU A 218 -10.54 -20.64 -10.37
CA LEU A 218 -11.82 -21.32 -10.42
C LEU A 218 -12.79 -20.74 -9.41
N VAL A 219 -14.01 -20.50 -9.88
CA VAL A 219 -15.12 -19.97 -9.09
C VAL A 219 -16.29 -20.93 -9.21
N ARG A 220 -16.85 -21.34 -8.08
CA ARG A 220 -18.15 -22.02 -8.02
C ARG A 220 -19.16 -21.07 -7.43
N LEU A 221 -20.27 -20.86 -8.13
CA LEU A 221 -21.37 -20.01 -7.70
C LEU A 221 -22.39 -20.81 -6.87
N SER A 222 -23.22 -20.09 -6.12
CA SER A 222 -24.24 -20.67 -5.23
C SER A 222 -25.38 -21.39 -5.96
N ASP A 223 -25.57 -21.12 -7.25
CA ASP A 223 -26.51 -21.84 -8.13
C ASP A 223 -25.91 -23.12 -8.73
N GLY A 224 -24.65 -23.42 -8.42
CA GLY A 224 -23.94 -24.61 -8.86
C GLY A 224 -23.13 -24.43 -10.15
N GLN A 225 -23.17 -23.26 -10.81
CA GLN A 225 -22.33 -22.99 -11.97
C GLN A 225 -20.85 -22.89 -11.58
N SER A 226 -19.97 -23.38 -12.46
CA SER A 226 -18.52 -23.24 -12.31
C SER A 226 -17.95 -22.40 -13.44
N LEU A 227 -17.14 -21.41 -13.09
CA LEU A 227 -16.47 -20.48 -14.00
C LEU A 227 -14.95 -20.57 -13.80
N SER A 228 -14.21 -20.30 -14.87
CA SER A 228 -12.74 -20.28 -14.89
C SER A 228 -12.28 -18.96 -15.52
N PHE A 229 -11.31 -18.32 -14.87
CA PHE A 229 -10.73 -17.04 -15.29
C PHE A 229 -9.22 -17.13 -15.29
N ASP A 230 -8.57 -16.41 -16.20
CA ASP A 230 -7.11 -16.37 -16.24
C ASP A 230 -6.56 -15.42 -15.16
N THR A 231 -7.39 -14.51 -14.64
CA THR A 231 -7.02 -13.62 -13.54
C THR A 231 -8.26 -13.07 -12.81
N LEU A 232 -8.08 -12.72 -11.55
CA LEU A 232 -9.07 -12.12 -10.66
C LEU A 232 -8.54 -10.80 -10.12
N TYR A 233 -9.21 -9.70 -10.41
CA TYR A 233 -9.05 -8.44 -9.68
C TYR A 233 -9.93 -8.44 -8.43
N VAL A 234 -9.36 -8.03 -7.30
CA VAL A 234 -10.05 -7.97 -6.01
C VAL A 234 -10.33 -6.50 -5.67
N ALA A 235 -11.55 -6.07 -5.97
CA ALA A 235 -12.09 -4.73 -5.71
C ALA A 235 -12.83 -4.66 -4.37
N LEU A 236 -12.31 -5.33 -3.33
CA LEU A 236 -12.90 -5.33 -1.98
C LEU A 236 -12.41 -4.14 -1.11
N GLY A 237 -11.52 -3.31 -1.66
CA GLY A 237 -10.94 -2.15 -1.00
C GLY A 237 -9.73 -2.48 -0.12
N SER A 238 -9.31 -1.48 0.65
CA SER A 238 -8.15 -1.57 1.54
C SER A 238 -8.34 -0.72 2.79
N SER A 239 -7.68 -1.11 3.88
CA SER A 239 -7.65 -0.35 5.14
C SER A 239 -6.28 0.29 5.36
N GLY A 240 -6.25 1.59 5.64
CA GLY A 240 -5.04 2.32 6.02
C GLY A 240 -4.51 1.89 7.39
N ARG A 241 -3.17 1.81 7.52
CA ARG A 241 -2.51 1.52 8.80
C ARG A 241 -2.31 2.81 9.62
N SER A 242 -3.38 3.55 9.89
CA SER A 242 -3.36 4.89 10.49
C SER A 242 -3.42 4.91 12.02
N GLU A 243 -3.35 3.75 12.68
CA GLU A 243 -3.54 3.61 14.13
C GLU A 243 -2.60 4.51 14.96
N LEU A 244 -1.32 4.55 14.60
CA LEU A 244 -0.33 5.39 15.29
C LEU A 244 -0.64 6.90 15.13
N ALA A 245 -1.17 7.30 13.98
CA ALA A 245 -1.60 8.68 13.76
C ALA A 245 -2.81 9.03 14.63
N ARG A 246 -3.78 8.11 14.70
CA ARG A 246 -4.98 8.23 15.53
C ARG A 246 -4.63 8.38 17.01
N VAL A 247 -3.74 7.53 17.52
CA VAL A 247 -3.26 7.59 18.91
C VAL A 247 -2.50 8.89 19.18
N ALA A 248 -1.74 9.40 18.21
CA ALA A 248 -1.05 10.69 18.31
C ALA A 248 -2.00 11.90 18.22
N GLY A 249 -3.29 11.70 17.95
CA GLY A 249 -4.29 12.76 17.81
C GLY A 249 -4.33 13.44 16.44
N ALA A 250 -3.71 12.84 15.42
CA ALA A 250 -3.77 13.36 14.06
C ALA A 250 -5.17 13.19 13.45
N SER A 251 -5.54 14.14 12.60
CA SER A 251 -6.84 14.14 11.91
C SER A 251 -6.87 13.07 10.82
N LEU A 252 -7.94 12.28 10.79
CA LEU A 252 -8.19 11.27 9.77
C LEU A 252 -9.42 11.63 8.95
N SER A 253 -9.44 11.22 7.69
CA SER A 253 -10.62 11.35 6.83
C SER A 253 -11.67 10.28 7.15
N ALA A 254 -12.84 10.37 6.51
CA ALA A 254 -13.91 9.39 6.69
C ALA A 254 -13.51 7.97 6.25
N SER A 255 -12.55 7.85 5.32
CA SER A 255 -11.99 6.57 4.84
C SER A 255 -10.88 6.03 5.76
N GLY A 256 -10.52 6.77 6.82
CA GLY A 256 -9.47 6.38 7.76
C GLY A 256 -8.04 6.71 7.32
N CYS A 257 -7.87 7.43 6.20
CA CYS A 257 -6.59 7.95 5.76
C CYS A 257 -6.13 9.14 6.62
N ILE A 258 -4.81 9.34 6.73
CA ILE A 258 -4.24 10.48 7.46
C ILE A 258 -4.39 11.74 6.60
N ILE A 259 -5.01 12.78 7.15
CA ILE A 259 -5.15 14.07 6.47
C ILE A 259 -3.83 14.81 6.54
N VAL A 260 -3.34 15.25 5.37
CA VAL A 260 -2.11 16.02 5.23
C VAL A 260 -2.31 17.22 4.31
N ASP A 261 -1.44 18.23 4.45
CA ASP A 261 -1.35 19.34 3.50
C ASP A 261 -0.43 19.04 2.30
N ASP A 262 -0.24 20.04 1.42
CA ASP A 262 0.60 19.93 0.22
C ASP A 262 2.08 19.63 0.48
N HIS A 263 2.52 19.76 1.75
CA HIS A 263 3.87 19.46 2.22
C HIS A 263 3.94 18.16 3.04
N GLN A 264 2.85 17.36 3.02
CA GLN A 264 2.70 16.12 3.76
C GLN A 264 2.71 16.27 5.29
N ARG A 265 2.43 17.47 5.80
CA ARG A 265 2.30 17.73 7.24
C ARG A 265 0.93 17.27 7.72
N THR A 266 0.88 16.57 8.85
CA THR A 266 -0.39 16.25 9.52
C THR A 266 -0.88 17.44 10.34
N SER A 267 -2.03 17.30 11.01
CA SER A 267 -2.50 18.29 11.99
C SER A 267 -1.63 18.39 13.26
N ILE A 268 -0.66 17.49 13.42
CA ILE A 268 0.30 17.48 14.53
C ILE A 268 1.66 18.02 14.05
N SER A 269 2.15 19.08 14.71
CA SER A 269 3.46 19.68 14.38
C SER A 269 4.59 18.65 14.52
N GLY A 270 5.46 18.58 13.51
CA GLY A 270 6.57 17.62 13.45
C GLY A 270 6.19 16.19 13.06
N LEU A 271 4.89 15.90 12.87
CA LEU A 271 4.40 14.61 12.38
C LEU A 271 3.95 14.74 10.92
N PHE A 272 4.47 13.87 10.07
CA PHE A 272 4.24 13.83 8.64
C PHE A 272 3.66 12.47 8.23
N ALA A 273 3.02 12.40 7.06
CA ALA A 273 2.56 11.13 6.48
C ALA A 273 2.70 11.08 4.95
N ALA A 274 3.05 9.93 4.40
CA ALA A 274 3.25 9.74 2.96
C ALA A 274 3.00 8.29 2.50
N GLY A 275 2.71 8.14 1.20
CA GLY A 275 2.30 6.88 0.59
C GLY A 275 0.84 6.56 0.85
N ASP A 276 0.44 5.31 0.61
CA ASP A 276 -0.95 4.83 0.63
C ASP A 276 -1.74 5.10 1.93
N VAL A 277 -1.07 5.53 3.02
CA VAL A 277 -1.73 5.89 4.27
C VAL A 277 -2.45 7.24 4.21
N VAL A 278 -2.16 8.08 3.20
CA VAL A 278 -2.85 9.35 2.93
C VAL A 278 -3.78 9.20 1.72
N GLU A 279 -4.79 10.06 1.61
CA GLU A 279 -5.69 10.01 0.45
C GLU A 279 -4.96 10.34 -0.86
N GLY A 280 -5.23 9.57 -1.91
CA GLY A 280 -4.68 9.83 -3.23
C GLY A 280 -4.59 8.59 -4.10
N LEU A 281 -3.71 8.67 -5.10
CA LEU A 281 -3.43 7.58 -6.02
C LEU A 281 -2.35 6.65 -5.45
N ASP A 282 -2.75 5.42 -5.14
CA ASP A 282 -1.93 4.34 -4.61
C ASP A 282 -0.93 3.79 -5.63
N GLN A 283 0.16 4.51 -5.87
CA GLN A 283 1.21 4.16 -6.85
C GLN A 283 2.60 4.40 -6.27
N ILE A 284 3.56 3.56 -6.64
CA ILE A 284 4.97 3.67 -6.20
C ILE A 284 5.54 5.06 -6.49
N ALA A 285 5.28 5.59 -7.70
CA ALA A 285 5.75 6.92 -8.10
C ALA A 285 5.10 8.05 -7.28
N VAL A 286 3.81 7.93 -6.95
CA VAL A 286 3.09 8.91 -6.13
C VAL A 286 3.61 8.88 -4.69
N ALA A 287 3.76 7.68 -4.13
CA ALA A 287 4.35 7.48 -2.80
C ALA A 287 5.77 8.08 -2.70
N ALA A 288 6.59 7.90 -3.74
CA ALA A 288 7.91 8.52 -3.81
C ALA A 288 7.85 10.05 -3.90
N GLY A 289 6.93 10.60 -4.71
CA GLY A 289 6.72 12.04 -4.82
C GLY A 289 6.27 12.68 -3.50
N GLN A 290 5.30 12.08 -2.81
CA GLN A 290 4.86 12.49 -1.48
C GLN A 290 6.02 12.41 -0.47
N ALA A 291 6.79 11.32 -0.47
CA ALA A 291 7.94 11.17 0.41
C ALA A 291 9.03 12.24 0.19
N ALA A 292 9.30 12.62 -1.06
CA ALA A 292 10.24 13.70 -1.39
C ALA A 292 9.75 15.06 -0.84
N LYS A 293 8.45 15.36 -0.97
CA LYS A 293 7.84 16.55 -0.35
C LYS A 293 7.99 16.53 1.17
N ALA A 294 7.62 15.43 1.81
CA ALA A 294 7.71 15.26 3.26
C ALA A 294 9.13 15.44 3.77
N ALA A 295 10.11 14.75 3.16
CA ALA A 295 11.52 14.82 3.55
C ALA A 295 12.09 16.24 3.42
N THR A 296 11.71 16.97 2.37
CA THR A 296 12.13 18.37 2.16
C THR A 296 11.51 19.29 3.21
N ALA A 297 10.21 19.12 3.51
CA ALA A 297 9.53 19.88 4.55
C ALA A 297 10.11 19.61 5.95
N ILE A 298 10.42 18.35 6.26
CA ILE A 298 11.13 17.94 7.48
C ILE A 298 12.49 18.64 7.55
N HIS A 299 13.28 18.60 6.48
CA HIS A 299 14.60 19.24 6.47
C HIS A 299 14.50 20.74 6.79
N ASN A 300 13.56 21.45 6.16
CA ASN A 300 13.36 22.89 6.36
C ASN A 300 12.89 23.20 7.78
N LEU A 301 11.93 22.43 8.32
CA LEU A 301 11.46 22.58 9.70
C LEU A 301 12.62 22.43 10.71
N LEU A 302 13.61 21.59 10.42
CA LEU A 302 14.75 21.35 11.30
C LEU A 302 15.91 22.36 11.13
N LEU A 303 15.79 23.33 10.21
CA LEU A 303 16.69 24.48 10.10
C LEU A 303 16.26 25.65 11.00
N GLU A 304 14.97 25.71 11.35
CA GLU A 304 14.39 26.65 12.30
C GLU A 304 14.74 26.28 13.75
#